data_AF-A0A6I3JBT9-F1
#
_entry.id   AF-A0A6I3JBT9-F1
#
_cell.length_a   1.000
_cell.length_b   1.000
_cell.length_c   1.000
_cell.angle_alpha   90.00
_cell.angle_beta   90.00
_cell.angle_gamma   90.00
#
_symmetry.space_group_name_H-M   'P 1'
#
loop_
_entity.id
_entity.type
_entity.pdbx_description
1 polymer ?
#
loop_
_entity_poly.entity_id
_entity_poly.type
_entity_poly.pdbx_seq_one_letter_code
_entity_poly.pdbx_strand_id
1 'polypeptide(L)'
;MTPQQPLGQPLRRPAYDDAATVREMHDDCLAVGRNLRLDRFDRLARAAAAPVPSLAFDQFPREVPKRDIRIDDAAQRLANALHLHLD
;
A
#
# COMPACT_ATOMS: atom_id res chain seq x y z
N MET A 1 -11.47 -13.43 -51.36
CA MET A 1 -10.08 -13.72 -50.92
C MET A 1 -9.73 -12.65 -49.91
N THR A 2 -10.03 -12.90 -48.64
CA THR A 2 -9.89 -11.92 -47.55
C THR A 2 -8.48 -12.03 -46.97
N PRO A 3 -7.65 -10.97 -46.98
CA PRO A 3 -6.32 -11.06 -46.40
C PRO A 3 -6.42 -11.18 -44.88
N GLN A 4 -5.73 -12.18 -44.31
CA GLN A 4 -5.60 -12.36 -42.87
C GLN A 4 -4.61 -11.33 -42.30
N GLN A 5 -5.02 -10.69 -41.20
CA GLN A 5 -4.16 -9.81 -40.39
C GLN A 5 -3.13 -10.64 -39.61
N PRO A 6 -1.85 -10.22 -39.53
CA PRO A 6 -0.83 -10.96 -38.81
C PRO A 6 -1.02 -10.86 -37.29
N LEU A 7 -1.04 -12.02 -36.64
CA LEU A 7 -0.90 -12.19 -35.19
C LEU A 7 0.55 -11.85 -34.81
N GLY A 8 0.78 -10.82 -33.98
CA GLY A 8 2.11 -10.65 -33.39
C GLY A 8 2.49 -9.24 -32.94
N GLN A 9 1.82 -8.70 -31.93
CA GLN A 9 2.50 -7.92 -30.90
C GLN A 9 1.88 -8.30 -29.54
N PRO A 10 2.66 -8.65 -28.50
CA PRO A 10 2.11 -8.72 -27.16
C PRO A 10 1.65 -7.30 -26.81
N LEU A 11 0.34 -7.13 -26.63
CA LEU A 11 -0.20 -5.90 -26.07
C LEU A 11 0.54 -5.64 -24.76
N ARG A 12 1.34 -4.57 -24.69
CA ARG A 12 1.85 -4.08 -23.41
C ARG A 12 0.63 -3.70 -22.58
N ARG A 13 0.24 -4.61 -21.69
CA ARG A 13 -0.86 -4.39 -20.76
C ARG A 13 -0.47 -3.22 -19.84
N PRO A 14 -1.32 -2.18 -19.70
CA PRO A 14 -1.07 -1.11 -18.75
C PRO A 14 -0.93 -1.69 -17.34
N ALA A 15 0.03 -1.20 -16.55
CA ALA A 15 0.38 -1.76 -15.24
C ALA A 15 -0.76 -1.71 -14.18
N TYR A 16 -1.90 -1.08 -14.51
CA TYR A 16 -3.00 -0.82 -13.61
C TYR A 16 -4.38 -1.27 -14.15
N ASP A 17 -4.42 -1.96 -15.29
CA ASP A 17 -5.70 -2.36 -15.92
C ASP A 17 -6.34 -3.60 -15.29
N ASP A 18 -5.59 -4.37 -14.51
CA ASP A 18 -6.14 -5.47 -13.70
C ASP A 18 -6.16 -5.01 -12.24
N ALA A 19 -7.23 -4.33 -11.84
CA ALA A 19 -7.49 -4.14 -10.41
C ALA A 19 -7.71 -5.53 -9.79
N ALA A 20 -6.89 -5.87 -8.78
CA ALA A 20 -7.11 -7.07 -7.99
C ALA A 20 -8.55 -7.07 -7.45
N THR A 21 -9.18 -8.24 -7.42
CA THR A 21 -10.48 -8.38 -6.79
C THR A 21 -10.36 -8.05 -5.30
N VAL A 22 -11.49 -7.63 -4.68
CA VAL A 22 -11.55 -7.38 -3.23
C VAL A 22 -11.07 -8.60 -2.43
N ARG A 23 -11.33 -9.81 -2.95
CA ARG A 23 -10.89 -11.05 -2.32
C ARG A 23 -9.38 -11.22 -2.37
N GLU A 24 -8.76 -10.98 -3.52
CA GLU A 24 -7.30 -11.05 -3.68
C GLU A 24 -6.61 -10.02 -2.79
N MET A 25 -7.11 -8.78 -2.75
CA MET A 25 -6.60 -7.75 -1.84
C MET A 25 -6.71 -8.16 -0.36
N HIS A 26 -7.84 -8.75 0.04
CA HIS A 26 -8.03 -9.24 1.40
C HIS A 26 -7.02 -10.34 1.76
N ASP A 27 -6.84 -11.31 0.87
CA ASP A 27 -5.93 -12.43 1.10
C ASP A 27 -4.46 -11.98 1.15
N ASP A 28 -4.09 -10.96 0.36
CA ASP A 28 -2.79 -10.28 0.44
C ASP A 28 -2.58 -9.58 1.79
N CYS A 29 -3.57 -8.84 2.30
CA CYS A 29 -3.49 -8.22 3.62
C CYS A 29 -3.24 -9.26 4.73
N LEU A 30 -3.92 -10.41 4.67
CA LEU A 30 -3.71 -11.50 5.62
C LEU A 30 -2.30 -12.09 5.50
N ALA A 31 -1.76 -12.24 4.28
CA ALA A 31 -0.40 -12.72 4.06
C ALA A 31 0.65 -11.76 4.64
N VAL A 32 0.49 -10.46 4.43
CA VAL A 32 1.35 -9.43 5.02
C VAL A 32 1.31 -9.49 6.55
N GLY A 33 0.12 -9.60 7.14
CA GLY A 33 -0.04 -9.71 8.59
C GLY A 33 0.75 -10.87 9.20
N ARG A 34 0.70 -12.05 8.56
CA ARG A 34 1.49 -13.23 8.95
C ARG A 34 2.99 -13.00 8.81
N ASN A 35 3.44 -12.43 7.69
CA ASN A 35 4.86 -12.21 7.40
C ASN A 35 5.51 -11.20 8.36
N LEU A 36 4.77 -10.16 8.74
CA LEU A 36 5.21 -9.17 9.72
C LEU A 36 5.00 -9.63 11.17
N ARG A 37 4.35 -10.79 11.37
CA ARG A 37 4.04 -11.39 12.68
C ARG A 37 3.27 -10.41 13.57
N LEU A 38 2.28 -9.72 12.96
CA LEU A 38 1.51 -8.65 13.60
C LEU A 38 0.73 -9.12 14.82
N ASP A 39 0.38 -10.40 14.87
CA ASP A 39 -0.28 -11.06 16.01
C ASP A 39 0.53 -10.91 17.31
N ARG A 40 1.85 -10.75 17.20
CA ARG A 40 2.76 -10.51 18.35
C ARG A 40 2.79 -9.04 18.79
N PHE A 41 2.28 -8.15 17.94
CA PHE A 41 2.16 -6.72 18.18
C PHE A 41 0.69 -6.37 18.35
N ASP A 42 0.14 -6.74 19.51
CA ASP A 42 -1.28 -6.60 19.88
C ASP A 42 -1.86 -5.21 19.53
N ARG A 43 -1.10 -4.14 19.80
CA ARG A 43 -1.50 -2.77 19.43
C ARG A 43 -1.69 -2.58 17.92
N LEU A 44 -0.81 -3.17 17.11
CA LEU A 44 -0.85 -3.06 15.65
C LEU A 44 -1.95 -3.94 15.05
N ALA A 45 -2.12 -5.16 15.56
CA ALA A 45 -3.21 -6.05 15.16
C ALA A 45 -4.59 -5.41 15.41
N ARG A 46 -4.79 -4.81 16.58
CA ARG A 46 -6.03 -4.08 16.90
C ARG A 46 -6.24 -2.86 16.00
N ALA A 47 -5.17 -2.10 15.71
CA ALA A 47 -5.28 -0.92 14.86
C ALA A 47 -5.57 -1.29 13.39
N ALA A 48 -4.98 -2.37 12.88
CA ALA A 48 -5.21 -2.85 11.52
C ALA A 48 -6.62 -3.43 11.31
N ALA A 49 -7.22 -4.00 12.36
CA ALA A 49 -8.58 -4.53 12.33
C ALA A 49 -9.67 -3.49 12.67
N ALA A 50 -9.28 -2.29 13.10
CA ALA A 50 -10.23 -1.24 13.41
C ALA A 50 -10.91 -0.74 12.12
N PRO A 51 -12.19 -0.33 12.18
CA PRO A 51 -12.83 0.33 11.06
C PRO A 51 -12.02 1.57 10.65
N VAL A 52 -11.98 1.83 9.35
CA VAL A 52 -11.28 3.00 8.83
C VAL A 52 -11.79 4.27 9.51
N PRO A 53 -10.90 5.19 9.92
CA PRO A 53 -11.35 6.48 10.43
C PRO A 53 -12.18 7.19 9.36
N SER A 54 -13.16 7.95 9.80
CA SER A 54 -14.00 8.72 8.88
C SER A 54 -13.17 9.77 8.14
N LEU A 55 -13.60 10.07 6.92
CA LEU A 55 -13.05 11.15 6.10
C LEU A 55 -13.90 12.42 6.17
N ALA A 56 -14.99 12.42 6.95
CA ALA A 56 -15.86 13.57 7.09
C ALA A 56 -15.17 14.68 7.91
N PHE A 57 -15.18 15.91 7.37
CA PHE A 57 -14.60 17.08 8.02
C PHE A 57 -15.18 17.31 9.42
N ASP A 58 -16.49 17.14 9.60
CA ASP A 58 -17.17 17.37 10.88
C ASP A 58 -16.71 16.42 12.00
N GLN A 59 -16.13 15.27 11.64
CA GLN A 59 -15.55 14.33 12.62
C GLN A 59 -14.10 14.68 12.98
N PHE A 60 -13.43 15.51 12.18
CA PHE A 60 -12.09 16.04 12.42
C PHE A 60 -12.04 17.54 12.11
N PRO A 61 -12.83 18.40 12.79
CA PRO A 61 -13.09 19.78 12.38
C PRO A 61 -11.93 20.75 12.67
N ARG A 62 -10.74 20.21 12.99
CA ARG A 62 -9.57 20.99 13.39
C ARG A 62 -8.43 20.64 12.45
N GLU A 63 -7.74 21.65 11.96
CA GLU A 63 -6.42 21.46 11.37
C GLU A 63 -5.49 20.92 12.46
N VAL A 64 -5.18 19.63 12.40
CA VAL A 64 -4.15 19.04 13.26
C VAL A 64 -2.80 19.44 12.66
N PRO A 65 -1.95 20.17 13.40
CA PRO A 65 -0.63 20.49 12.91
C PRO A 65 0.10 19.18 12.60
N LYS A 66 0.68 19.10 11.40
CA LYS A 66 1.50 17.94 11.01
C LYS A 66 2.57 17.76 12.08
N ARG A 67 2.75 16.52 12.55
CA ARG A 67 3.87 16.20 13.42
C ARG A 67 5.16 16.53 12.66
N ASP A 68 6.09 17.15 13.36
CA ASP A 68 7.44 17.30 12.85
C ASP A 68 8.06 15.90 12.71
N ILE A 69 8.42 15.53 11.48
CA ILE A 69 9.04 14.24 11.17
C ILE A 69 10.53 14.51 11.02
N ARG A 70 11.31 14.06 12.00
CA ARG A 70 12.77 14.13 11.94
C ARG A 70 13.31 12.87 11.26
N ILE A 71 14.21 13.05 10.30
CA ILE A 71 15.00 11.95 9.75
C ILE A 71 16.01 11.56 10.83
N ASP A 72 15.77 10.43 11.46
CA ASP A 72 16.70 9.86 12.43
C ASP A 72 17.61 8.81 11.78
N ASP A 73 18.63 8.37 12.53
CA ASP A 73 19.57 7.37 12.04
C ASP A 73 18.88 6.05 11.64
N ALA A 74 17.74 5.72 12.25
CA ALA A 74 16.99 4.51 11.91
C ALA A 74 16.26 4.66 10.56
N ALA A 75 15.64 5.81 10.31
CA ALA A 75 15.04 6.16 9.04
C ALA A 75 16.08 6.16 7.92
N GLN A 76 17.26 6.73 8.15
CA GLN A 76 18.34 6.72 7.15
C GLN A 76 18.82 5.30 6.84
N ARG A 77 18.97 4.43 7.86
CA ARG A 77 19.33 3.03 7.64
C ARG A 77 18.28 2.29 6.81
N LEU A 78 16.99 2.51 7.09
CA LEU A 78 15.91 1.91 6.31
C LEU A 78 15.91 2.43 4.86
N ALA A 79 16.08 3.73 4.66
CA ALA A 79 16.14 4.32 3.34
C ALA A 79 17.30 3.76 2.50
N ASN A 80 18.49 3.64 3.09
CA ASN A 80 19.63 3.02 2.42
C ASN A 80 19.36 1.55 2.03
N ALA A 81 18.70 0.79 2.91
CA ALA A 81 18.33 -0.60 2.64
C ALA A 81 17.26 -0.73 1.54
N LEU A 82 16.41 0.28 1.39
CA LEU A 82 15.34 0.33 0.39
C LEU A 82 15.74 1.09 -0.88
N HIS A 83 16.99 1.56 -0.98
CA HIS A 83 17.47 2.44 -2.04
C HIS A 83 16.58 3.68 -2.26
N LEU A 84 16.06 4.22 -1.16
CA LEU A 84 15.30 5.46 -1.13
C LEU A 84 16.23 6.62 -0.74
N HIS A 85 16.14 7.74 -1.45
CA HIS A 85 16.79 8.98 -1.06
C HIS A 85 15.84 9.78 -0.16
N LEU A 86 16.31 10.09 1.05
CA LEU A 86 15.62 10.98 1.98
C LEU A 86 16.28 12.36 1.84
N ASP A 87 15.81 13.13 0.86
CA ASP A 87 16.19 14.52 0.63
C ASP A 87 15.24 15.48 1.34
#